data_AF-A0A936SE84-F1
#
_entry.id   AF-A0A936SE84-F1
#
_cell.length_a   1.000
_cell.length_b   1.000
_cell.length_c   1.000
_cell.angle_alpha   90.00
_cell.angle_beta   90.00
_cell.angle_gamma   90.00
#
_symmetry.space_group_name_H-M   'P 1'
#
loop_
_entity.id
_entity.type
_entity.pdbx_description
1 polymer ?
#
loop_
_entity_poly.entity_id
_entity_poly.type
_entity_poly.pdbx_seq_one_letter_code
_entity_poly.pdbx_strand_id
1 'polypeptide(L)'
;MQPSEDFNGSGNLQADYTNEAIRYTGTGASAPRDIAAVFNHKCYRRGVRLKNGTLPPGIYDSATPSNTRGITFASENGVYIQGNFNATGISSVGTPTASNLYLPQGTSSHIPASVAGDAITILSNAWTDGESFVYPFTLSSRAASETTQRFAMLGGDTITSLSGSPNQGGGDLRMNGGVHNFMRFLENWGTRLNYAGSLINLYNSHNNNGAFKCCNNVC
;
A
#
# COMPACT_ATOMS: atom_id res chain seq x y z
N MET A 1 -20.59 11.30 8.97
CA MET A 1 -19.23 11.82 8.80
C MET A 1 -18.20 10.73 8.90
N GLN A 2 -17.78 10.15 7.77
CA GLN A 2 -16.60 9.32 7.80
C GLN A 2 -15.42 10.17 8.29
N PRO A 3 -14.49 9.65 9.09
CA PRO A 3 -13.44 10.43 9.79
C PRO A 3 -12.40 11.10 8.87
N SER A 4 -12.62 11.00 7.56
CA SER A 4 -11.62 11.12 6.50
C SER A 4 -12.17 11.82 5.24
N GLU A 5 -13.45 12.24 5.26
CA GLU A 5 -14.11 12.93 4.14
C GLU A 5 -14.38 14.42 4.43
N ASP A 6 -14.10 14.87 5.65
CA ASP A 6 -14.26 16.26 6.09
C ASP A 6 -12.88 16.93 6.14
N PHE A 7 -12.42 17.43 4.99
CA PHE A 7 -11.11 18.06 4.85
C PHE A 7 -11.03 19.45 5.50
N ASN A 8 -12.17 20.06 5.88
CA ASN A 8 -12.22 21.39 6.48
C ASN A 8 -12.80 21.43 7.90
N GLY A 9 -13.08 20.28 8.51
CA GLY A 9 -13.59 20.18 9.88
C GLY A 9 -14.98 20.79 10.07
N SER A 10 -15.77 20.90 9.00
CA SER A 10 -17.07 21.59 9.02
C SER A 10 -18.24 20.69 9.42
N GLY A 11 -18.01 19.40 9.61
CA GLY A 11 -19.04 18.42 9.93
C GLY A 11 -19.99 18.09 8.77
N ASN A 12 -19.72 18.60 7.56
CA ASN A 12 -20.51 18.35 6.35
C ASN A 12 -19.72 17.51 5.34
N LEU A 13 -20.41 16.68 4.55
CA LEU A 13 -19.80 15.92 3.47
C LEU A 13 -19.39 16.86 2.33
N GLN A 14 -18.11 16.85 1.97
CA GLN A 14 -17.62 17.47 0.74
C GLN A 14 -17.78 16.49 -0.43
N ALA A 15 -19.04 16.19 -0.78
CA ALA A 15 -19.36 15.31 -1.89
C ALA A 15 -19.60 16.12 -3.17
N ASP A 16 -18.64 16.12 -4.09
CA ASP A 16 -18.86 16.64 -5.45
C ASP A 16 -19.35 15.51 -6.36
N TYR A 17 -20.66 15.30 -6.38
CA TYR A 17 -21.32 14.32 -7.27
C TYR A 17 -21.25 14.71 -8.76
N THR A 18 -20.78 15.91 -9.06
CA THR A 18 -20.69 16.48 -10.42
C THR A 18 -19.32 16.29 -11.05
N ASN A 19 -18.27 16.05 -10.25
CA ASN A 19 -16.90 15.81 -10.74
C ASN A 19 -16.29 14.49 -10.23
N GLU A 20 -17.12 13.53 -9.82
CA GLU A 20 -16.64 12.20 -9.44
C GLU A 20 -16.07 11.42 -10.65
N ALA A 21 -15.16 10.47 -10.40
CA ALA A 21 -14.69 9.55 -11.43
C ALA A 21 -15.84 8.68 -11.96
N ILE A 22 -15.83 8.38 -13.28
CA ILE A 22 -16.83 7.54 -13.94
C ILE A 22 -16.98 6.20 -13.21
N ARG A 23 -18.23 5.79 -12.95
CA ARG A 23 -18.57 4.54 -12.25
C ARG A 23 -18.21 3.33 -13.12
N TYR A 24 -17.58 2.32 -12.51
CA TYR A 24 -17.15 1.09 -13.19
C TYR A 24 -18.19 -0.03 -13.20
N THR A 25 -19.17 0.04 -12.30
CA THR A 25 -20.25 -0.96 -12.18
C THR A 25 -21.57 -0.27 -11.85
N GLY A 26 -22.68 -0.86 -12.29
CA GLY A 26 -24.04 -0.35 -12.07
C GLY A 26 -24.63 0.37 -13.27
N THR A 27 -25.91 0.73 -13.18
CA THR A 27 -26.64 1.46 -14.23
C THR A 27 -25.93 2.77 -14.55
N GLY A 28 -25.42 2.91 -15.78
CA GLY A 28 -24.65 4.08 -16.23
C GLY A 28 -23.12 3.92 -16.27
N ALA A 29 -22.58 2.73 -15.99
CA ALA A 29 -21.16 2.44 -16.21
C ALA A 29 -20.82 2.38 -17.72
N SER A 30 -19.85 3.17 -18.18
CA SER A 30 -19.60 3.39 -19.62
C SER A 30 -18.21 2.97 -20.11
N ALA A 31 -17.35 2.40 -19.26
CA ALA A 31 -15.98 2.04 -19.62
C ALA A 31 -15.66 0.55 -19.36
N PRO A 32 -15.15 -0.18 -20.38
CA PRO A 32 -14.53 -1.50 -20.21
C PRO A 32 -13.37 -1.49 -19.21
N ARG A 33 -13.14 -2.61 -18.51
CA ARG A 33 -12.18 -2.78 -17.40
C ARG A 33 -10.71 -2.50 -17.75
N ASP A 34 -10.31 -2.80 -18.97
CA ASP A 34 -8.98 -2.58 -19.55
C ASP A 34 -8.76 -1.10 -19.88
N ILE A 35 -9.80 -0.43 -20.39
CA ILE A 35 -9.80 1.02 -20.62
C ILE A 35 -9.82 1.78 -19.28
N ALA A 36 -10.58 1.26 -18.31
CA ALA A 36 -10.68 1.80 -16.97
C ALA A 36 -9.33 1.85 -16.21
N ALA A 37 -8.44 0.91 -16.50
CA ALA A 37 -7.12 0.86 -15.88
C ALA A 37 -6.15 1.95 -16.38
N VAL A 38 -6.41 2.54 -17.56
CA VAL A 38 -5.44 3.39 -18.27
C VAL A 38 -5.94 4.79 -18.62
N PHE A 39 -7.24 5.08 -18.47
CA PHE A 39 -7.78 6.40 -18.77
C PHE A 39 -7.40 7.45 -17.70
N ASN A 40 -7.07 8.66 -18.15
CA ASN A 40 -6.84 9.79 -17.25
C ASN A 40 -8.16 10.30 -16.70
N HIS A 41 -8.27 10.36 -15.37
CA HIS A 41 -9.49 10.78 -14.69
C HIS A 41 -9.40 12.29 -14.43
N LYS A 42 -10.52 13.01 -14.57
CA LYS A 42 -10.61 14.48 -14.40
C LYS A 42 -10.16 14.95 -13.01
N CYS A 43 -10.30 14.09 -12.00
CA CYS A 43 -9.82 14.29 -10.64
C CYS A 43 -8.73 13.28 -10.32
N TYR A 44 -7.64 13.79 -9.78
CA TYR A 44 -6.42 13.06 -9.44
C TYR A 44 -6.66 11.79 -8.62
N ARG A 45 -6.52 10.61 -9.22
CA ARG A 45 -6.14 9.40 -8.48
C ARG A 45 -4.62 9.40 -8.36
N ARG A 46 -4.16 10.12 -7.35
CA ARG A 46 -2.76 10.39 -7.02
C ARG A 46 -2.14 9.17 -6.33
N GLY A 47 -1.86 8.14 -7.10
CA GLY A 47 -1.10 6.96 -6.66
C GLY A 47 0.10 6.73 -7.56
N VAL A 48 1.26 6.42 -7.00
CA VAL A 48 2.42 5.98 -7.78
C VAL A 48 2.66 4.50 -7.50
N ARG A 49 2.94 3.71 -8.55
CA ARG A 49 3.23 2.29 -8.41
C ARG A 49 4.68 1.98 -8.73
N LEU A 50 5.36 1.34 -7.80
CA LEU A 50 6.65 0.68 -8.00
C LEU A 50 6.38 -0.77 -8.40
N LYS A 51 6.89 -1.16 -9.56
CA LYS A 51 6.78 -2.53 -10.10
C LYS A 51 8.14 -3.02 -10.58
N ASN A 52 8.31 -4.33 -10.65
CA ASN A 52 9.56 -4.97 -11.07
C ASN A 52 10.77 -4.53 -10.24
N GLY A 53 10.56 -4.30 -8.94
CA GLY A 53 11.56 -3.74 -8.03
C GLY A 53 12.44 -4.77 -7.32
N THR A 54 12.44 -6.03 -7.76
CA THR A 54 13.15 -7.15 -7.09
C THR A 54 14.63 -6.84 -6.89
N LEU A 55 15.26 -6.19 -7.87
CA LEU A 55 16.64 -5.72 -7.82
C LEU A 55 16.70 -4.22 -8.17
N PRO A 56 16.69 -3.33 -7.17
CA PRO A 56 16.82 -1.90 -7.41
C PRO A 56 18.23 -1.53 -7.91
N PRO A 57 18.38 -0.41 -8.63
CA PRO A 57 19.69 0.07 -9.04
C PRO A 57 20.51 0.51 -7.83
N GLY A 58 21.82 0.23 -7.86
CA GLY A 58 22.77 0.59 -6.82
C GLY A 58 24.07 -0.17 -6.98
N ILE A 59 25.10 0.27 -6.26
CA ILE A 59 26.40 -0.43 -6.19
C ILE A 59 26.70 -0.63 -4.72
N TYR A 60 26.71 -1.90 -4.29
CA TYR A 60 27.17 -2.28 -2.96
C TYR A 60 28.70 -2.33 -2.93
N ASP A 61 29.30 -1.55 -2.02
CA ASP A 61 30.72 -1.61 -1.70
C ASP A 61 30.91 -2.63 -0.57
N SER A 62 31.34 -3.83 -0.91
CA SER A 62 31.57 -4.91 0.06
C SER A 62 32.79 -4.69 0.95
N ALA A 63 33.74 -3.85 0.52
CA ALA A 63 34.94 -3.55 1.30
C ALA A 63 34.65 -2.45 2.34
N THR A 64 33.84 -1.46 1.96
CA THR A 64 33.42 -0.37 2.85
C THR A 64 31.90 -0.15 2.73
N PRO A 65 31.07 -0.90 3.49
CA PRO A 65 29.61 -0.83 3.36
C PRO A 65 29.01 0.58 3.49
N SER A 66 29.66 1.50 4.23
CA SER A 66 29.23 2.90 4.36
C SER A 66 29.31 3.70 3.05
N ASN A 67 30.10 3.26 2.08
CA ASN A 67 30.18 3.87 0.74
C ASN A 67 29.05 3.40 -0.18
N THR A 68 28.29 2.37 0.23
CA THR A 68 27.16 1.86 -0.55
C THR A 68 26.12 2.95 -0.73
N ARG A 69 25.78 3.23 -1.98
CA ARG A 69 24.70 4.15 -2.34
C ARG A 69 23.43 3.36 -2.59
N GLY A 70 22.37 3.79 -1.91
CA GLY A 70 21.04 3.20 -2.01
C GLY A 70 20.11 3.94 -2.96
N ILE A 71 18.86 3.50 -2.94
CA ILE A 71 17.75 4.19 -3.59
C ILE A 71 16.74 4.68 -2.56
N THR A 72 16.24 5.90 -2.78
CA THR A 72 15.07 6.43 -2.08
C THR A 72 14.03 6.80 -3.11
N PHE A 73 12.82 6.27 -2.95
CA PHE A 73 11.66 6.73 -3.68
C PHE A 73 10.81 7.61 -2.76
N ALA A 74 10.47 8.82 -3.19
CA ALA A 74 9.66 9.76 -2.43
C ALA A 74 8.50 10.28 -3.27
N SER A 75 7.30 10.33 -2.69
CA SER A 75 6.12 10.90 -3.32
C SER A 75 5.21 11.57 -2.30
N GLU A 76 4.56 12.68 -2.68
CA GLU A 76 3.49 13.29 -1.87
C GLU A 76 2.19 12.46 -1.89
N ASN A 77 2.15 11.44 -2.75
CA ASN A 77 1.00 10.63 -3.04
C ASN A 77 1.12 9.24 -2.42
N GLY A 78 0.02 8.48 -2.43
CA GLY A 78 0.05 7.08 -2.01
C GLY A 78 0.98 6.26 -2.91
N VAL A 79 1.81 5.41 -2.33
CA VAL A 79 2.75 4.55 -3.04
C VAL A 79 2.29 3.10 -2.97
N TYR A 80 2.18 2.47 -4.13
CA TYR A 80 1.85 1.06 -4.28
C TYR A 80 3.14 0.31 -4.62
N ILE A 81 3.47 -0.76 -3.89
CA ILE A 81 4.64 -1.59 -4.18
C ILE A 81 4.14 -2.96 -4.59
N GLN A 82 4.35 -3.30 -5.86
CA GLN A 82 3.89 -4.54 -6.45
C GLN A 82 5.00 -5.59 -6.53
N GLY A 83 4.70 -6.74 -5.93
CA GLY A 83 5.55 -7.92 -5.93
C GLY A 83 6.79 -7.77 -5.07
N ASN A 84 7.77 -8.62 -5.36
CA ASN A 84 9.04 -8.62 -4.66
C ASN A 84 9.80 -7.31 -4.88
N PHE A 85 10.28 -6.69 -3.80
CA PHE A 85 10.96 -5.39 -3.83
C PHE A 85 12.25 -5.40 -3.01
N ASN A 86 13.39 -5.14 -3.66
CA ASN A 86 14.73 -5.21 -3.10
C ASN A 86 15.03 -6.53 -2.35
N ALA A 87 14.34 -7.59 -2.76
CA ALA A 87 14.52 -8.93 -2.26
C ALA A 87 14.09 -9.93 -3.31
N THR A 88 14.78 -11.07 -3.39
CA THR A 88 14.42 -12.19 -4.27
C THR A 88 13.67 -13.29 -3.52
N GLY A 89 13.71 -13.27 -2.19
CA GLY A 89 13.07 -14.26 -1.33
C GLY A 89 13.70 -14.31 0.05
N ILE A 90 13.38 -15.35 0.81
CA ILE A 90 13.99 -15.69 2.09
C ILE A 90 14.63 -17.07 2.00
N SER A 91 15.80 -17.23 2.63
CA SER A 91 16.53 -18.51 2.66
C SER A 91 15.93 -19.51 3.65
N SER A 92 15.32 -19.01 4.72
CA SER A 92 14.52 -19.80 5.67
C SER A 92 13.54 -18.90 6.41
N VAL A 93 12.49 -19.51 6.95
CA VAL A 93 11.46 -18.83 7.75
C VAL A 93 11.87 -18.84 9.21
N GLY A 94 11.74 -17.70 9.89
CA GLY A 94 11.89 -17.59 11.36
C GLY A 94 10.69 -16.92 12.02
N THR A 95 10.73 -16.77 13.35
CA THR A 95 9.70 -16.11 14.16
C THR A 95 10.32 -15.07 15.12
N PRO A 96 10.62 -13.84 14.67
CA PRO A 96 10.54 -13.32 13.29
C PRO A 96 11.71 -13.81 12.40
N THR A 97 11.51 -13.79 11.07
CA THR A 97 12.61 -14.06 10.12
C THR A 97 13.71 -13.03 10.30
N ALA A 98 14.92 -13.47 10.62
CA ALA A 98 16.06 -12.59 10.82
C ALA A 98 16.45 -11.85 9.52
N SER A 99 16.91 -10.60 9.64
CA SER A 99 17.20 -9.75 8.48
C SER A 99 18.27 -10.33 7.54
N ASN A 100 19.21 -11.11 8.08
CA ASN A 100 20.25 -11.77 7.30
C ASN A 100 19.73 -12.94 6.44
N LEU A 101 18.49 -13.39 6.64
CA LEU A 101 17.88 -14.46 5.86
C LEU A 101 17.17 -13.94 4.59
N TYR A 102 17.00 -12.62 4.46
CA TYR A 102 16.43 -11.98 3.27
C TYR A 102 17.47 -11.88 2.16
N LEU A 103 17.14 -12.44 1.00
CA LEU A 103 18.02 -12.49 -0.14
C LEU A 103 17.78 -11.31 -1.08
N PRO A 104 18.82 -10.77 -1.74
CA PRO A 104 20.22 -11.18 -1.62
C PRO A 104 20.90 -10.48 -0.42
N GLN A 105 21.53 -11.26 0.46
CA GLN A 105 22.24 -10.76 1.64
C GLN A 105 23.75 -10.67 1.38
N GLY A 106 24.35 -9.50 1.63
CA GLY A 106 25.80 -9.29 1.54
C GLY A 106 26.42 -9.42 0.14
N THR A 107 25.59 -9.45 -0.90
CA THR A 107 26.03 -9.48 -2.31
C THR A 107 26.08 -8.07 -2.90
N SER A 108 26.59 -7.92 -4.13
CA SER A 108 26.55 -6.66 -4.89
C SER A 108 25.15 -6.05 -5.05
N SER A 109 24.09 -6.86 -4.93
CA SER A 109 22.69 -6.45 -4.99
C SER A 109 22.05 -6.24 -3.63
N HIS A 110 22.81 -6.27 -2.53
CA HIS A 110 22.33 -5.90 -1.21
C HIS A 110 22.30 -4.37 -1.05
N ILE A 111 21.35 -3.75 -1.75
CA ILE A 111 21.24 -2.28 -1.83
C ILE A 111 20.31 -1.77 -0.72
N PRO A 112 20.70 -0.72 0.03
CA PRO A 112 19.79 -0.06 0.95
C PRO A 112 18.69 0.65 0.13
N ALA A 113 17.43 0.40 0.49
CA ALA A 113 16.27 0.98 -0.17
C ALA A 113 15.34 1.63 0.85
N SER A 114 14.77 2.78 0.51
CA SER A 114 13.70 3.41 1.28
C SER A 114 12.58 3.92 0.39
N VAL A 115 11.37 3.89 0.92
CA VAL A 115 10.15 4.39 0.26
C VAL A 115 9.46 5.33 1.23
N ALA A 116 9.25 6.56 0.78
CA ALA A 116 8.55 7.61 1.48
C ALA A 116 7.32 8.03 0.68
N GLY A 117 6.15 8.01 1.31
CA GLY A 117 4.98 8.66 0.73
C GLY A 117 3.78 8.69 1.63
N ASP A 118 2.71 9.38 1.19
CA ASP A 118 1.53 9.66 2.01
C ASP A 118 1.03 8.43 2.76
N ALA A 119 0.98 7.31 2.04
CA ALA A 119 0.85 5.99 2.61
C ALA A 119 1.40 4.93 1.66
N ILE A 120 1.76 3.76 2.19
CA ILE A 120 2.32 2.67 1.39
C ILE A 120 1.38 1.46 1.42
N THR A 121 1.02 1.00 0.22
CA THR A 121 0.14 -0.15 -0.01
C THR A 121 0.93 -1.26 -0.69
N ILE A 122 0.83 -2.47 -0.15
CA ILE A 122 1.50 -3.65 -0.69
C ILE A 122 0.54 -4.40 -1.61
N LEU A 123 1.04 -4.70 -2.79
CA LEU A 123 0.40 -5.54 -3.79
C LEU A 123 1.29 -6.76 -4.00
N SER A 124 0.70 -7.95 -3.96
CA SER A 124 1.41 -9.21 -4.01
C SER A 124 1.98 -9.50 -5.41
N ASN A 125 2.79 -10.55 -5.53
CA ASN A 125 3.25 -11.04 -6.83
C ASN A 125 2.10 -11.46 -7.77
N ALA A 126 0.91 -11.79 -7.23
CA ALA A 126 -0.27 -12.18 -7.99
C ALA A 126 -1.26 -11.02 -8.24
N TRP A 127 -0.93 -9.79 -7.82
CA TRP A 127 -1.82 -8.66 -8.00
C TRP A 127 -2.17 -8.43 -9.48
N THR A 128 -3.45 -8.22 -9.75
CA THR A 128 -3.95 -7.77 -11.05
C THR A 128 -4.97 -6.65 -10.86
N ASP A 129 -4.82 -5.59 -11.67
CA ASP A 129 -5.72 -4.44 -11.57
C ASP A 129 -7.16 -4.79 -11.97
N GLY A 130 -7.32 -5.69 -12.95
CA GLY A 130 -8.62 -6.15 -13.42
C GLY A 130 -9.47 -6.76 -12.31
N GLU A 131 -8.88 -7.62 -11.48
CA GLU A 131 -9.58 -8.24 -10.35
C GLU A 131 -9.97 -7.19 -9.29
N SER A 132 -9.16 -6.15 -9.10
CA SER A 132 -9.50 -5.06 -8.19
C SER A 132 -10.72 -4.25 -8.63
N PHE A 133 -10.92 -4.08 -9.94
CA PHE A 133 -12.06 -3.34 -10.48
C PHE A 133 -13.32 -4.19 -10.60
N VAL A 134 -13.19 -5.49 -10.86
CA VAL A 134 -14.34 -6.41 -10.93
C VAL A 134 -14.86 -6.73 -9.54
N TYR A 135 -13.97 -6.88 -8.56
CA TYR A 135 -14.31 -7.37 -7.23
C TYR A 135 -14.04 -6.35 -6.11
N PRO A 136 -14.33 -5.04 -6.25
CA PRO A 136 -13.83 -3.99 -5.35
C PRO A 136 -14.14 -4.25 -3.87
N PHE A 137 -15.27 -4.89 -3.59
CA PHE A 137 -15.73 -5.23 -2.23
C PHE A 137 -15.63 -6.72 -1.88
N THR A 138 -15.09 -7.56 -2.76
CA THR A 138 -15.02 -9.02 -2.59
C THR A 138 -13.57 -9.46 -2.39
N LEU A 139 -13.11 -9.41 -1.13
CA LEU A 139 -11.75 -9.74 -0.73
C LEU A 139 -11.33 -11.16 -1.15
N SER A 140 -12.24 -12.14 -1.12
CA SER A 140 -11.96 -13.54 -1.49
C SER A 140 -11.57 -13.72 -2.96
N SER A 141 -11.90 -12.77 -3.85
CA SER A 141 -11.53 -12.80 -5.27
C SER A 141 -10.19 -12.12 -5.56
N ARG A 142 -9.53 -11.53 -4.54
CA ARG A 142 -8.19 -10.94 -4.65
C ARG A 142 -7.20 -11.73 -3.78
N ALA A 143 -6.95 -12.98 -4.13
CA ALA A 143 -6.02 -13.82 -3.37
C ALA A 143 -4.56 -13.36 -3.57
N ALA A 144 -3.88 -13.03 -2.48
CA ALA A 144 -2.47 -12.68 -2.52
C ALA A 144 -1.59 -13.93 -2.73
N SER A 145 -0.41 -13.73 -3.30
CA SER A 145 0.67 -14.74 -3.31
C SER A 145 1.83 -14.32 -2.41
N GLU A 146 2.65 -15.29 -1.99
CA GLU A 146 3.83 -15.00 -1.16
C GLU A 146 4.70 -13.92 -1.80
N THR A 147 5.06 -12.91 -1.01
CA THR A 147 5.78 -11.73 -1.48
C THR A 147 6.86 -11.35 -0.48
N THR A 148 8.04 -10.99 -0.98
CA THR A 148 9.20 -10.62 -0.13
C THR A 148 9.65 -9.20 -0.45
N GLN A 149 9.71 -8.35 0.56
CA GLN A 149 10.10 -6.94 0.40
C GLN A 149 11.11 -6.52 1.46
N ARG A 150 12.10 -5.72 1.04
CA ARG A 150 13.15 -5.20 1.92
C ARG A 150 13.40 -3.72 1.69
N PHE A 151 12.78 -2.84 2.47
CA PHE A 151 13.02 -1.40 2.39
C PHE A 151 12.62 -0.73 3.71
N ALA A 152 13.15 0.47 3.97
CA ALA A 152 12.63 1.31 5.04
C ALA A 152 11.39 2.06 4.55
N MET A 153 10.29 1.92 5.27
CA MET A 153 9.01 2.57 5.01
C MET A 153 8.88 3.84 5.86
N LEU A 154 8.61 4.95 5.20
CA LEU A 154 8.17 6.20 5.81
C LEU A 154 6.81 6.56 5.22
N GLY A 155 5.80 6.66 6.07
CA GLY A 155 4.46 7.03 5.60
C GLY A 155 3.55 7.48 6.72
N GLY A 156 2.33 7.85 6.34
CA GLY A 156 1.33 8.33 7.25
C GLY A 156 0.30 7.28 7.65
N ASP A 157 -0.12 7.32 8.91
CA ASP A 157 -1.28 6.56 9.38
C ASP A 157 -2.57 7.35 9.20
N THR A 158 -3.70 6.67 9.37
CA THR A 158 -5.02 7.30 9.33
C THR A 158 -5.33 7.91 10.69
N ILE A 159 -6.14 8.95 10.75
CA ILE A 159 -6.56 9.55 12.02
C ILE A 159 -7.61 8.66 12.70
N THR A 160 -7.51 8.48 14.01
CA THR A 160 -8.52 7.78 14.82
C THR A 160 -9.82 8.60 14.89
N SER A 161 -10.97 7.94 14.68
CA SER A 161 -12.26 8.61 14.84
C SER A 161 -12.68 8.70 16.29
N LEU A 162 -13.19 9.88 16.69
CA LEU A 162 -13.92 10.05 17.95
C LEU A 162 -15.35 9.47 17.86
N SER A 163 -15.93 9.46 16.66
CA SER A 163 -17.28 8.94 16.41
C SER A 163 -17.23 7.51 15.88
N GLY A 164 -18.05 6.62 16.45
CA GLY A 164 -18.16 5.24 15.97
C GLY A 164 -18.98 5.08 14.68
N SER A 165 -19.53 6.16 14.14
CA SER A 165 -20.38 6.14 12.96
C SER A 165 -20.19 7.39 12.10
N PRO A 166 -20.30 7.28 10.77
CA PRO A 166 -20.56 6.12 9.95
C PRO A 166 -19.29 5.25 9.80
N ASN A 167 -19.50 3.95 9.81
CA ASN A 167 -18.46 2.95 9.68
C ASN A 167 -18.43 2.41 8.24
N GLN A 168 -17.28 2.43 7.58
CA GLN A 168 -17.09 1.77 6.28
C GLN A 168 -16.91 0.24 6.41
N GLY A 169 -17.50 -0.41 7.42
CA GLY A 169 -17.35 -1.84 7.67
C GLY A 169 -16.05 -2.24 8.39
N GLY A 170 -15.37 -1.31 9.07
CA GLY A 170 -14.26 -1.65 9.97
C GLY A 170 -14.74 -2.38 11.23
N GLY A 171 -13.92 -3.30 11.75
CA GLY A 171 -14.21 -4.00 13.00
C GLY A 171 -14.06 -3.13 14.24
N ASP A 172 -13.23 -2.07 14.17
CA ASP A 172 -12.98 -1.15 15.28
C ASP A 172 -13.32 0.30 14.90
N LEU A 173 -14.50 0.74 15.33
CA LEU A 173 -15.16 1.99 14.93
C LEU A 173 -14.39 3.29 15.25
N ARG A 174 -13.34 3.21 16.06
CA ARG A 174 -12.58 4.36 16.59
C ARG A 174 -11.08 4.21 16.40
N MET A 175 -10.62 3.11 15.83
CA MET A 175 -9.20 2.80 15.72
C MET A 175 -8.71 3.04 14.29
N ASN A 176 -7.50 3.59 14.18
CA ASN A 176 -6.81 3.74 12.91
C ASN A 176 -6.10 2.44 12.45
N GLY A 177 -6.25 1.36 13.24
CA GLY A 177 -5.65 0.05 12.99
C GLY A 177 -4.17 -0.07 13.41
N GLY A 178 -3.52 1.00 13.86
CA GLY A 178 -2.12 1.00 14.30
C GLY A 178 -1.18 0.38 13.26
N VAL A 179 -0.23 -0.45 13.70
CA VAL A 179 0.73 -1.15 12.82
C VAL A 179 0.03 -2.05 11.80
N HIS A 180 -1.13 -2.63 12.12
CA HIS A 180 -1.87 -3.51 11.20
C HIS A 180 -2.40 -2.77 9.97
N ASN A 181 -2.58 -1.45 10.05
CA ASN A 181 -3.06 -0.60 8.96
C ASN A 181 -2.02 0.41 8.49
N PHE A 182 -0.82 0.41 9.10
CA PHE A 182 0.25 1.32 8.73
C PHE A 182 0.78 0.95 7.34
N MET A 183 1.05 -0.34 7.13
CA MET A 183 1.19 -0.92 5.82
C MET A 183 -0.18 -1.36 5.33
N ARG A 184 -0.58 -0.94 4.13
CA ARG A 184 -1.93 -1.19 3.62
C ARG A 184 -1.98 -2.39 2.70
N PHE A 185 -3.13 -3.04 2.69
CA PHE A 185 -3.38 -4.25 1.92
C PHE A 185 -4.74 -4.18 1.23
N LEU A 186 -4.76 -4.53 -0.05
CA LEU A 186 -6.00 -4.61 -0.84
C LEU A 186 -6.40 -6.07 -1.16
N GLU A 187 -5.54 -7.03 -0.81
CA GLU A 187 -5.68 -8.46 -1.13
C GLU A 187 -5.93 -9.30 0.12
N ASN A 188 -6.41 -10.52 -0.11
CA ASN A 188 -6.54 -11.54 0.93
C ASN A 188 -5.18 -12.21 1.16
N TRP A 189 -4.50 -11.79 2.23
CA TRP A 189 -3.21 -12.34 2.67
C TRP A 189 -3.39 -13.59 3.54
N GLY A 190 -4.06 -14.61 3.00
CA GLY A 190 -4.03 -15.99 3.53
C GLY A 190 -2.67 -16.69 3.36
N THR A 191 -1.66 -15.92 2.97
CA THR A 191 -0.28 -16.33 2.70
C THR A 191 0.68 -15.32 3.33
N ARG A 192 1.98 -15.60 3.28
CA ARG A 192 2.99 -14.78 3.96
C ARG A 192 3.40 -13.56 3.11
N LEU A 193 3.44 -12.40 3.78
CA LEU A 193 4.30 -11.30 3.40
C LEU A 193 5.59 -11.38 4.23
N ASN A 194 6.73 -11.50 3.56
CA ASN A 194 8.04 -11.41 4.20
C ASN A 194 8.52 -9.96 4.09
N TYR A 195 8.58 -9.24 5.21
CA TYR A 195 9.03 -7.85 5.23
C TYR A 195 10.25 -7.66 6.13
N ALA A 196 11.29 -7.03 5.58
CA ALA A 196 12.47 -6.62 6.33
C ALA A 196 12.74 -5.12 6.13
N GLY A 197 12.61 -4.35 7.21
CA GLY A 197 12.96 -2.94 7.21
C GLY A 197 12.30 -2.20 8.35
N SER A 198 12.60 -0.91 8.44
CA SER A 198 11.99 -0.03 9.44
C SER A 198 10.60 0.41 9.00
N LEU A 199 9.68 0.54 9.95
CA LEU A 199 8.38 1.18 9.78
C LEU A 199 8.41 2.50 10.55
N ILE A 200 8.33 3.63 9.85
CA ILE A 200 8.51 4.97 10.44
C ILE A 200 7.25 5.80 10.16
N ASN A 201 6.46 6.03 11.20
CA ASN A 201 5.30 6.93 11.15
C ASN A 201 5.73 8.34 11.59
N LEU A 202 5.55 9.33 10.72
CA LEU A 202 5.90 10.73 11.00
C LEU A 202 4.71 11.70 10.95
N TYR A 203 3.59 11.30 10.34
CA TYR A 203 2.47 12.20 10.05
C TYR A 203 1.19 11.41 9.81
N ASN A 204 0.06 12.10 9.73
CA ASN A 204 -1.18 11.48 9.27
C ASN A 204 -1.31 11.61 7.75
N SER A 205 -1.75 10.53 7.10
CA SER A 205 -2.00 10.46 5.66
C SER A 205 -3.15 11.41 5.28
N HIS A 206 -2.94 12.21 4.24
CA HIS A 206 -3.90 13.20 3.74
C HIS A 206 -4.78 12.64 2.63
N ASN A 207 -4.18 11.90 1.67
CA ASN A 207 -4.91 11.43 0.49
C ASN A 207 -5.53 10.07 0.71
N ASN A 208 -4.83 9.19 1.41
CA ASN A 208 -5.17 7.78 1.45
C ASN A 208 -5.70 7.44 2.85
N ASN A 209 -6.58 8.25 3.40
CA ASN A 209 -6.99 8.25 4.81
C ASN A 209 -8.15 7.28 5.16
N GLY A 210 -8.38 6.22 4.38
CA GLY A 210 -9.49 5.27 4.57
C GLY A 210 -9.50 4.60 5.96
N ALA A 211 -10.68 4.42 6.55
CA ALA A 211 -10.80 3.78 7.86
C ALA A 211 -10.26 2.34 7.85
N PHE A 212 -9.67 1.91 8.97
CA PHE A 212 -9.20 0.53 9.14
C PHE A 212 -10.36 -0.45 8.95
N LYS A 213 -10.16 -1.40 8.04
CA LYS A 213 -11.07 -2.52 7.82
C LYS A 213 -10.35 -3.82 8.09
N CYS A 214 -11.03 -4.73 8.78
CA CYS A 214 -10.47 -6.01 9.19
C CYS A 214 -11.40 -7.15 8.79
N CYS A 215 -10.88 -8.36 8.97
CA CYS A 215 -11.57 -9.63 8.72
C CYS A 215 -11.99 -9.76 7.26
N ASN A 216 -13.23 -9.38 6.95
CA ASN A 216 -13.86 -9.62 5.64
C ASN A 216 -14.08 -8.34 4.82
N ASN A 217 -13.77 -7.17 5.39
CA ASN A 217 -13.95 -5.88 4.72
C ASN A 217 -12.58 -5.31 4.32
N VAL A 218 -12.51 -4.78 3.11
CA VAL A 218 -11.24 -4.41 2.43
C VAL A 218 -10.91 -2.93 2.60
N CYS A 219 -9.67 -2.64 3.05
CA CYS A 219 -9.00 -1.35 2.92
C CYS A 219 -8.73 -1.00 1.45
#